data_AF-A0A0F5LVY5-F1
#
_entry.id   AF-A0A0F5LVY5-F1
#
_cell.length_a   1.000
_cell.length_b   1.000
_cell.length_c   1.000
_cell.angle_alpha   90.00
_cell.angle_beta   90.00
_cell.angle_gamma   90.00
#
_symmetry.space_group_name_H-M   'P 1'
#
loop_
_entity.id
_entity.type
_entity.pdbx_description
1 polymer ?
#
loop_
_entity_poly.entity_id
_entity_poly.type
_entity_poly.pdbx_seq_one_letter_code
_entity_poly.pdbx_strand_id
1 'polypeptide(L)'
;MPSPLPKLFEAARKRGFDPLLLAIAEYRVGAAAFNATPHYLTDIGDLEALATSEGYGTALDALRTWNTPPSSMQSAIAGLELGIEELRNGDHEVADCMMESVLAFLRAQQPAV
;
A
#
# COMPACT_ATOMS: atom_id res chain seq x y z
N MET A 1 -6.05 18.96 -14.33
CA MET A 1 -6.69 19.16 -13.01
C MET A 1 -6.00 18.23 -12.02
N PRO A 2 -5.71 18.65 -10.78
CA PRO A 2 -5.15 17.73 -9.79
C PRO A 2 -6.14 16.59 -9.51
N SER A 3 -5.63 15.36 -9.39
CA SER A 3 -6.44 14.19 -9.07
C SER A 3 -7.23 14.40 -7.76
N PRO A 4 -8.53 14.07 -7.70
CA PRO A 4 -9.31 14.15 -6.46
C PRO A 4 -8.97 13.03 -5.46
N LEU A 5 -8.22 12.01 -5.89
CA LEU A 5 -7.95 10.80 -5.12
C LEU A 5 -7.27 11.06 -3.76
N PRO A 6 -6.23 11.90 -3.64
CA PRO A 6 -5.60 12.17 -2.34
C PRO A 6 -6.58 12.69 -1.28
N LYS A 7 -7.53 13.55 -1.68
CA LYS A 7 -8.54 14.12 -0.78
C LYS A 7 -9.57 13.08 -0.33
N LEU A 8 -9.90 12.12 -1.19
CA LEU A 8 -10.82 11.03 -0.84
C LEU A 8 -10.21 10.11 0.21
N PHE A 9 -8.94 9.75 0.04
CA PHE A 9 -8.21 8.92 0.99
C PHE A 9 -7.98 9.62 2.33
N GLU A 10 -7.67 10.92 2.31
CA GLU A 10 -7.62 11.73 3.54
C GLU A 10 -8.97 11.77 4.27
N ALA A 11 -10.08 11.95 3.55
CA ALA A 11 -11.41 11.94 4.13
C ALA A 11 -11.78 10.55 4.69
N ALA A 12 -11.39 9.47 4.02
CA ALA A 12 -11.62 8.11 4.51
C ALA A 12 -10.83 7.83 5.80
N ARG A 13 -9.56 8.26 5.87
CA ARG A 13 -8.77 8.20 7.12
C ARG A 13 -9.46 8.94 8.27
N LYS A 14 -9.94 10.17 8.05
CA LYS A 14 -10.68 10.95 9.05
C LYS A 14 -11.99 10.31 9.51
N ARG A 15 -12.57 9.44 8.69
CA ARG A 15 -13.79 8.67 9.00
C ARG A 15 -13.51 7.35 9.71
N GLY A 16 -12.24 7.01 9.97
CA GLY A 16 -11.88 5.79 10.71
C GLY A 16 -11.97 4.51 9.90
N PHE A 17 -11.84 4.58 8.57
CA PHE A 17 -11.65 3.39 7.75
C PHE A 17 -10.36 2.67 8.11
N ASP A 18 -10.32 1.35 7.92
CA ASP A 18 -9.15 0.52 8.25
C ASP A 18 -7.89 1.09 7.56
N PRO A 19 -6.86 1.44 8.33
CA PRO A 19 -5.72 2.18 7.81
C PRO A 19 -4.89 1.34 6.83
N LEU A 20 -4.80 0.02 7.04
CA LEU A 20 -4.06 -0.87 6.13
C LEU A 20 -4.83 -1.03 4.80
N LEU A 21 -6.15 -1.24 4.85
CA LEU A 21 -6.95 -1.33 3.62
C LEU A 21 -6.88 -0.03 2.81
N LEU A 22 -6.86 1.13 3.47
CA LEU A 22 -6.67 2.40 2.78
C LEU A 22 -5.30 2.52 2.13
N ALA A 23 -4.22 2.16 2.84
CA ALA A 23 -2.87 2.20 2.29
C ALA A 23 -2.71 1.28 1.07
N ILE A 24 -3.27 0.06 1.14
CA ILE A 24 -3.29 -0.88 0.00
C ILE A 24 -4.09 -0.31 -1.18
N ALA A 25 -5.24 0.34 -0.91
CA ALA A 25 -6.05 0.95 -1.95
C ALA A 25 -5.34 2.15 -2.60
N GLU A 26 -4.70 3.01 -1.81
CA GLU A 26 -3.86 4.13 -2.28
C GLU A 26 -2.75 3.60 -3.20
N TYR A 27 -2.05 2.57 -2.75
CA TYR A 27 -0.97 1.92 -3.50
C TYR A 27 -1.46 1.36 -4.83
N ARG A 28 -2.53 0.56 -4.83
CA ARG A 28 -3.07 -0.05 -6.06
C ARG A 28 -3.54 0.99 -7.07
N VAL A 29 -4.17 2.06 -6.59
CA VAL A 29 -4.62 3.17 -7.44
C VAL A 29 -3.41 3.91 -8.04
N GLY A 30 -2.39 4.21 -7.22
CA GLY A 30 -1.16 4.82 -7.68
C GLY A 30 -0.41 3.94 -8.67
N ALA A 31 -0.30 2.64 -8.41
CA ALA A 31 0.36 1.65 -9.27
C ALA A 31 -0.33 1.56 -10.63
N ALA A 32 -1.67 1.55 -10.64
CA ALA A 32 -2.44 1.56 -11.88
C ALA A 32 -2.20 2.84 -12.70
N ALA A 33 -2.17 4.01 -12.05
CA ALA A 33 -1.88 5.29 -12.71
C ALA A 33 -0.45 5.34 -13.26
N PHE A 34 0.53 4.88 -12.49
CA PHE A 34 1.92 4.77 -12.92
C PHE A 34 2.06 3.83 -14.13
N ASN A 35 1.49 2.63 -14.07
CA ASN A 35 1.52 1.64 -15.15
C ASN A 35 0.77 2.10 -16.42
N ALA A 36 -0.22 2.98 -16.28
CA ALA A 36 -0.92 3.57 -17.42
C ALA A 36 -0.13 4.71 -18.08
N THR A 37 0.96 5.19 -17.48
CA THR A 37 1.75 6.29 -18.03
C THR A 37 2.57 5.81 -19.22
N PRO A 38 2.47 6.46 -20.39
CA PRO A 38 3.23 6.05 -21.58
C PRO A 38 4.75 6.04 -21.36
N HIS A 39 5.41 4.98 -21.84
CA HIS A 39 6.85 4.74 -21.64
C HIS A 39 7.78 5.86 -22.17
N TYR A 40 7.35 6.66 -23.14
CA TYR A 40 8.16 7.78 -23.62
C TYR A 40 8.22 8.96 -22.63
N LEU A 41 7.32 9.02 -21.64
CA LEU A 41 7.37 10.00 -20.54
C LEU A 41 8.28 9.54 -19.41
N THR A 42 8.55 8.23 -19.28
CA THR A 42 9.50 7.70 -18.30
C THR A 42 10.95 7.78 -18.77
N ASP A 43 11.20 7.85 -20.09
CA ASP A 43 12.53 8.08 -20.69
C ASP A 43 13.11 9.49 -20.49
N ILE A 44 12.28 10.47 -20.09
CA ILE A 44 12.71 11.88 -19.91
C ILE A 44 13.42 12.12 -18.55
N GLY A 45 13.65 11.06 -17.77
CA GLY A 45 14.54 11.07 -16.61
C GLY A 45 13.92 11.48 -15.28
N ASP A 46 12.60 11.68 -15.21
CA ASP A 46 11.91 12.07 -13.97
C ASP A 46 10.85 11.05 -13.52
N LEU A 47 11.25 9.78 -13.55
CA LEU A 47 10.47 8.63 -13.04
C LEU A 47 10.08 8.83 -11.57
N GLU A 48 10.94 9.49 -10.79
CA GLU A 48 10.71 9.76 -9.37
C GLU A 48 9.64 10.84 -9.16
N ALA A 49 9.67 11.96 -9.90
CA ALA A 49 8.59 12.94 -9.83
C ALA A 49 7.26 12.39 -10.37
N LEU A 50 7.30 11.53 -11.39
CA LEU A 50 6.10 10.88 -11.93
C LEU A 50 5.47 9.89 -10.93
N ALA A 51 6.28 9.07 -10.28
CA ALA A 51 5.84 8.16 -9.22
C ALA A 51 5.25 8.94 -8.02
N THR A 52 5.82 10.10 -7.71
CA THR A 52 5.37 10.97 -6.61
C THR A 52 4.11 11.75 -6.98
N SER A 53 3.97 12.22 -8.22
CA SER A 53 2.83 13.03 -8.68
C SER A 53 1.52 12.25 -8.71
N GLU A 54 1.59 10.94 -8.99
CA GLU A 54 0.44 10.05 -9.02
C GLU A 54 0.17 9.37 -7.65
N GLY A 55 0.94 9.73 -6.61
CA GLY A 55 0.77 9.19 -5.25
C GLY A 55 1.23 7.75 -5.07
N TYR A 56 1.78 7.12 -6.11
CA TYR A 56 2.34 5.77 -6.05
C TYR A 56 3.52 5.68 -5.09
N GLY A 57 4.52 6.55 -5.24
CA GLY A 57 5.73 6.55 -4.39
C GLY A 57 5.40 6.71 -2.91
N THR A 58 4.55 7.68 -2.57
CA THR A 58 4.11 7.92 -1.19
C THR A 58 3.39 6.71 -0.58
N ALA A 59 2.53 6.04 -1.34
CA ALA A 59 1.80 4.87 -0.86
C ALA A 59 2.71 3.63 -0.73
N LEU A 60 3.66 3.47 -1.65
CA LEU A 60 4.68 2.43 -1.59
C LEU A 60 5.58 2.59 -0.36
N ASP A 61 6.08 3.80 -0.11
CA ASP A 61 6.91 4.09 1.08
C ASP A 61 6.15 3.84 2.39
N ALA A 62 4.86 4.18 2.42
CA ALA A 62 4.01 3.88 3.57
C ALA A 62 3.88 2.37 3.82
N LEU A 63 3.82 1.55 2.77
CA LEU A 63 3.74 0.09 2.88
C LEU A 63 5.09 -0.55 3.22
N ARG A 64 6.20 -0.03 2.70
CA ARG A 64 7.58 -0.47 3.04
C ARG A 64 8.01 -0.15 4.47
N THR A 65 7.34 0.82 5.10
CA THR A 65 7.58 1.19 6.50
C THR A 65 6.43 0.77 7.42
N TRP A 66 5.53 -0.08 6.92
CA TRP A 66 4.33 -0.46 7.64
C TRP A 66 4.65 -1.39 8.81
N ASN A 67 4.30 -0.96 10.01
CA ASN A 67 4.58 -1.70 11.25
C ASN A 67 3.35 -1.86 12.15
N THR A 68 2.17 -1.43 11.69
CA THR A 68 0.95 -1.48 12.48
C THR A 68 0.19 -2.77 12.17
N PRO A 69 -0.16 -3.62 13.16
CA PRO A 69 -0.94 -4.81 12.89
C PRO A 69 -2.30 -4.48 12.26
N PRO A 70 -2.83 -5.30 11.34
CA PRO A 70 -4.19 -5.18 10.82
C PRO A 70 -5.23 -5.05 11.93
N SER A 71 -6.28 -4.27 11.70
CA SER A 71 -7.36 -4.08 12.69
C SER A 71 -8.47 -5.14 12.58
N SER A 72 -8.46 -5.93 11.51
CA SER A 72 -9.47 -6.95 11.24
C SER A 72 -8.90 -8.12 10.44
N MET A 73 -9.63 -9.23 10.38
CA MET A 73 -9.26 -10.37 9.53
C MET A 73 -9.29 -9.98 8.04
N GLN A 74 -10.18 -9.07 7.64
CA GLN A 74 -10.25 -8.58 6.27
C GLN A 74 -8.96 -7.84 5.88
N SER A 75 -8.48 -6.94 6.74
CA SER A 75 -7.21 -6.25 6.51
C SER A 75 -6.01 -7.18 6.60
N ALA A 76 -6.07 -8.22 7.44
CA ALA A 76 -5.03 -9.23 7.50
C ALA A 76 -4.93 -10.05 6.19
N ILE A 77 -6.06 -10.47 5.62
CA ILE A 77 -6.11 -11.17 4.33
C ILE A 77 -5.58 -10.27 3.21
N ALA A 78 -6.04 -9.01 3.15
CA ALA A 78 -5.58 -8.07 2.14
C ALA A 78 -4.06 -7.80 2.23
N GLY A 79 -3.51 -7.70 3.44
CA GLY A 79 -2.07 -7.59 3.67
C GLY A 79 -1.31 -8.81 3.15
N LEU A 80 -1.78 -10.03 3.44
CA LEU A 80 -1.17 -11.26 2.92
C LEU A 80 -1.23 -11.35 1.40
N GLU A 81 -2.36 -11.01 0.79
CA GLU A 81 -2.52 -11.00 -0.66
C GLU A 81 -1.53 -10.05 -1.31
N LEU A 82 -1.39 -8.83 -0.78
CA LEU A 82 -0.41 -7.86 -1.24
C LEU A 82 1.03 -8.38 -1.05
N GLY A 83 1.36 -8.93 0.12
CA GLY A 83 2.70 -9.44 0.38
C GLY A 83 3.11 -10.58 -0.57
N ILE A 84 2.16 -11.45 -0.95
CA ILE A 84 2.39 -12.50 -1.95
C ILE A 84 2.60 -11.89 -3.36
N GLU A 85 1.83 -10.87 -3.70
CA GLU A 85 1.94 -10.15 -4.98
C GLU A 85 3.31 -9.48 -5.11
N GLU A 86 3.72 -8.71 -4.11
CA GLU A 86 4.99 -7.97 -4.12
C GLU A 86 6.21 -8.89 -4.08
N LEU A 87 6.13 -10.01 -3.35
CA LEU A 87 7.18 -11.03 -3.38
C LEU A 87 7.40 -11.60 -4.79
N ARG A 88 6.33 -11.74 -5.59
CA ARG A 88 6.42 -12.21 -6.99
C ARG A 88 6.97 -11.13 -7.92
N ASN A 89 6.72 -9.86 -7.61
CA ASN A 89 7.21 -8.71 -8.35
C ASN A 89 8.66 -8.33 -7.98
N GLY A 90 9.22 -8.92 -6.91
CA GLY A 90 10.58 -8.69 -6.44
C GLY A 90 10.72 -7.55 -5.42
N ASP A 91 9.61 -6.98 -4.95
CA ASP A 91 9.62 -6.02 -3.83
C ASP A 91 9.51 -6.77 -2.51
N HIS A 92 10.67 -7.12 -1.96
CA HIS A 92 10.78 -7.88 -0.71
C HIS A 92 10.43 -7.02 0.53
N GLU A 93 10.61 -5.70 0.46
CA GLU A 93 10.39 -4.82 1.62
C GLU A 93 8.91 -4.70 1.96
N VAL A 94 8.05 -4.51 0.95
CA VAL A 94 6.59 -4.53 1.17
C VAL A 94 6.14 -5.91 1.64
N ALA A 95 6.66 -6.97 1.02
CA ALA A 95 6.30 -8.34 1.37
C ALA A 95 6.61 -8.65 2.85
N ASP A 96 7.82 -8.32 3.30
CA ASP A 96 8.25 -8.55 4.69
C ASP A 96 7.36 -7.76 5.67
N CYS A 97 7.13 -6.46 5.43
CA CYS A 97 6.29 -5.64 6.30
C CYS A 97 4.84 -6.15 6.39
N MET A 98 4.26 -6.58 5.27
CA MET A 98 2.91 -7.14 5.24
C MET A 98 2.84 -8.47 6.01
N MET A 99 3.81 -9.37 5.79
CA MET A 99 3.82 -10.66 6.49
C MET A 99 4.03 -10.50 7.99
N GLU A 100 4.94 -9.61 8.42
CA GLU A 100 5.21 -9.34 9.83
C GLU A 100 4.01 -8.71 10.55
N SER A 101 3.38 -7.70 9.93
CA SER A 101 2.21 -7.03 10.51
C SER A 101 1.02 -7.99 10.65
N VAL A 102 0.77 -8.83 9.65
CA VAL A 102 -0.29 -9.86 9.71
C VAL A 102 0.03 -10.92 10.76
N LEU A 103 1.27 -11.37 10.85
CA LEU A 103 1.68 -12.33 11.86
C LEU A 103 1.47 -11.78 13.28
N ALA A 104 1.76 -10.49 13.49
CA ALA A 104 1.49 -9.83 14.77
C ALA A 104 -0.01 -9.85 15.13
N PHE A 105 -0.89 -9.58 14.17
CA PHE A 105 -2.34 -9.67 14.36
C PHE A 105 -2.81 -11.10 14.68
N LEU A 106 -2.33 -12.10 13.93
CA LEU A 106 -2.72 -13.50 14.16
C LEU A 106 -2.26 -14.00 15.53
N ARG A 107 -1.05 -13.63 15.97
CA ARG A 107 -0.53 -13.95 17.30
C ARG A 107 -1.38 -13.33 18.41
N ALA A 108 -1.83 -12.09 18.24
CA ALA A 108 -2.68 -11.43 19.22
C ALA A 108 -4.06 -12.10 19.38
N GLN A 109 -4.51 -12.88 18.40
CA GLN A 109 -5.76 -13.64 18.49
C GLN A 109 -5.61 -15.02 19.13
N GLN A 110 -4.37 -15.50 19.34
CA GLN A 110 -4.18 -16.79 19.98
C GLN A 110 -4.55 -16.66 21.47
N PRO A 111 -5.42 -17.54 22.01
CA PRO A 111 -5.65 -17.57 23.44
C PRO A 111 -4.34 -17.92 24.15
N ALA A 112 -4.06 -17.25 25.27
CA ALA A 112 -2.96 -17.65 26.14
C ALA A 112 -3.18 -19.10 26.57
N VAL A 113 -2.25 -19.97 26.21
CA VAL A 113 -2.25 -21.40 26.58
C VAL A 113 -1.86 -21.55 28.04
#